data_AF-A0A2V6M692-F1
#
_entry.id   AF-A0A2V6M692-F1
#
_cell.length_a   1.000
_cell.length_b   1.000
_cell.length_c   1.000
_cell.angle_alpha   90.00
_cell.angle_beta   90.00
_cell.angle_gamma   90.00
#
_symmetry.space_group_name_H-M   'P 1'
#
loop_
_entity.id
_entity.type
_entity.pdbx_description
1 polymer ?
#
loop_
_entity_poly.entity_id
_entity_poly.type
_entity_poly.pdbx_seq_one_letter_code
_entity_poly.pdbx_strand_id
1 'polypeptide(L)'
;MAAPIICFGQQPCGFFPKRFLYAKIVTARQLQQEIGGEIVFFFHDSDHDPRETITILRERHSGREHRVNFRFLNSIQKEFSP
;
A
#
# COMPACT_ATOMS: atom_id res chain seq x y z
N MET A 1 5.97 2.21 32.17
CA MET A 1 6.11 2.90 30.87
C MET A 1 5.08 2.32 29.92
N ALA A 2 4.51 3.12 29.03
CA ALA A 2 3.60 2.59 28.00
C ALA A 2 4.39 1.67 27.05
N ALA A 3 3.74 0.63 26.52
CA ALA A 3 4.33 -0.23 25.50
C ALA A 3 4.62 0.60 24.24
N PRO A 4 5.73 0.33 23.52
CA PRO A 4 6.07 1.08 22.30
C PRO A 4 5.05 0.82 21.20
N ILE A 5 4.83 1.83 20.35
CA ILE A 5 3.98 1.74 19.16
C ILE A 5 4.87 1.85 17.92
N ILE A 6 4.80 0.84 17.05
CA ILE A 6 5.54 0.76 15.79
C ILE A 6 4.59 1.17 14.67
N CYS A 7 4.75 2.40 14.20
CA CYS A 7 3.91 3.00 13.17
C CYS A 7 4.56 2.89 11.78
N PHE A 8 3.80 2.43 10.78
CA PHE A 8 4.17 2.61 9.38
C PHE A 8 2.95 2.75 8.49
N GLY A 9 3.10 3.44 7.37
CA GLY A 9 1.99 3.71 6.45
C GLY A 9 2.31 3.37 5.00
N GLN A 10 1.25 3.17 4.23
CA GLN A 10 1.35 2.99 2.79
C GLN A 10 0.08 3.47 2.08
N GLN A 11 0.25 4.29 1.03
CA GLN A 11 -0.82 4.58 0.07
C GLN A 11 -1.18 3.31 -0.72
N PRO A 12 -2.44 3.19 -1.19
CA PRO A 12 -2.83 2.22 -2.19
C PRO A 12 -1.85 2.25 -3.38
N CYS A 13 -1.19 1.13 -3.67
CA CYS A 13 -0.16 1.07 -4.71
C CYS A 13 -0.43 -0.04 -5.73
N GLY A 14 -1.72 -0.24 -6.03
CA GLY A 14 -2.23 -1.27 -6.93
C GLY A 14 -2.90 -2.43 -6.23
N PHE A 15 -3.34 -3.42 -7.01
CA PHE A 15 -4.07 -4.58 -6.52
C PHE A 15 -3.20 -5.54 -5.72
N PHE A 16 -1.90 -5.58 -6.05
CA PHE A 16 -0.94 -6.46 -5.38
C PHE A 16 0.05 -5.66 -4.55
N PRO A 17 0.39 -6.14 -3.35
CA PRO A 17 1.36 -5.47 -2.50
C PRO A 17 2.71 -5.39 -3.23
N LYS A 18 3.22 -4.17 -3.36
CA LYS A 18 4.55 -3.93 -3.92
C LYS A 18 5.60 -4.41 -2.92
N ARG A 19 6.80 -4.71 -3.43
CA ARG A 19 7.93 -5.21 -2.62
C ARG A 19 8.27 -4.32 -1.42
N PHE A 20 8.11 -3.01 -1.55
CA PHE A 20 8.36 -2.07 -0.45
C PHE A 20 7.32 -2.18 0.68
N LEU A 21 6.05 -2.48 0.39
CA LEU A 21 5.03 -2.68 1.42
C LEU A 21 5.35 -3.93 2.22
N TYR A 22 5.72 -5.01 1.54
CA TYR A 22 6.20 -6.22 2.19
C TYR A 22 7.42 -5.94 3.07
N ALA A 23 8.40 -5.19 2.56
CA ALA A 23 9.60 -4.82 3.33
C ALA A 23 9.23 -4.05 4.60
N LYS A 24 8.32 -3.06 4.53
CA LYS A 24 7.83 -2.33 5.72
C LYS A 24 7.21 -3.26 6.76
N ILE A 25 6.39 -4.22 6.32
CA ILE A 25 5.76 -5.21 7.23
C ILE A 25 6.83 -6.08 7.89
N VAL A 26 7.80 -6.60 7.12
CA VAL A 26 8.89 -7.42 7.65
C VAL A 26 9.72 -6.63 8.66
N THR A 27 10.11 -5.40 8.34
CA THR A 27 10.87 -4.53 9.24
C THR A 27 10.10 -4.20 10.51
N ALA A 28 8.81 -3.89 10.42
CA ALA A 28 7.98 -3.64 11.60
C ALA A 28 7.88 -4.86 12.52
N ARG A 29 7.80 -6.07 11.94
CA ARG A 29 7.79 -7.33 12.70
C ARG A 29 9.14 -7.64 13.34
N GLN A 30 10.25 -7.40 12.64
CA GLN A 30 11.59 -7.55 13.20
C GLN A 30 11.78 -6.58 14.38
N LEU A 31 11.42 -5.31 14.20
CA LEU A 31 11.48 -4.32 15.27
C LEU A 31 10.61 -4.73 16.46
N GLN A 32 9.40 -5.22 16.23
CA GLN A 32 8.52 -5.71 17.30
C GLN A 32 9.14 -6.88 18.09
N GLN A 33 9.92 -7.76 17.44
CA GLN A 33 10.64 -8.83 18.14
C GLN A 33 11.77 -8.30 19.02
N GLU A 34 12.39 -7.18 18.64
CA GLU A 34 13.51 -6.57 19.37
C GLU A 34 13.04 -5.72 20.56
N ILE A 35 12.00 -4.89 20.38
CA ILE A 35 11.58 -3.90 21.37
C ILE A 35 10.19 -4.15 21.99
N GLY A 36 9.48 -5.19 21.54
CA GLY A 36 8.10 -5.46 21.93
C GLY A 36 7.11 -4.42 21.37
N GLY A 37 5.91 -4.36 21.95
CA GLY A 37 4.90 -3.36 21.61
C GLY A 37 3.93 -3.74 20.49
N GLU A 38 3.16 -2.76 20.04
CA GLU A 38 2.08 -2.93 19.06
C GLU A 38 2.45 -2.32 17.71
N ILE A 39 2.06 -3.01 16.64
CA ILE A 39 2.22 -2.50 15.27
C ILE A 39 0.92 -1.84 14.83
N VAL A 40 1.02 -0.60 14.38
CA VAL A 40 -0.08 0.16 13.78
C VAL A 40 0.25 0.45 12.32
N PHE A 41 -0.59 -0.08 11.43
CA PHE A 41 -0.49 0.15 9.99
C PHE A 41 -1.49 1.21 9.55
N PHE A 42 -0.99 2.29 8.93
CA PHE A 42 -1.80 3.35 8.34
C PHE A 42 -1.99 3.10 6.84
N PHE A 43 -3.21 2.76 6.46
CA PHE A 43 -3.61 2.70 5.06
C PHE A 43 -4.03 4.10 4.61
N HIS A 44 -3.21 4.75 3.80
CA HIS A 44 -3.44 6.13 3.35
C HIS A 44 -4.30 6.18 2.08
N ASP A 45 -5.58 5.81 2.20
CA ASP A 45 -6.55 5.79 1.10
C ASP A 45 -7.03 7.19 0.68
N SER A 46 -6.72 8.21 1.47
CA SER A 46 -6.86 9.63 1.13
C SER A 46 -6.16 10.01 -0.16
N ASP A 47 -4.97 9.46 -0.37
CA ASP A 47 -4.06 9.87 -1.43
C ASP A 47 -4.04 8.81 -2.53
N HIS A 48 -4.98 8.97 -3.45
CA HIS A 48 -5.15 8.10 -4.61
C HIS A 48 -4.58 8.77 -5.87
N ASP A 49 -3.27 8.69 -6.08
CA ASP A 49 -2.69 8.95 -7.39
C ASP A 49 -2.84 7.70 -8.29
N PRO A 50 -3.66 7.75 -9.36
CA PRO A 50 -3.82 6.63 -10.27
C PRO A 50 -2.52 6.23 -10.95
N ARG A 51 -1.52 7.11 -11.01
CA ARG A 51 -0.18 6.76 -11.51
C ARG A 51 0.53 5.79 -10.57
N GLU A 52 0.27 5.89 -9.27
CA GLU A 52 0.86 5.08 -8.21
C GLU A 52 0.06 3.78 -7.95
N THR A 53 -1.25 3.79 -8.23
CA THR A 53 -2.13 2.62 -8.08
C THR A 53 -2.17 1.70 -9.30
N ILE A 54 -1.47 2.00 -10.41
CA ILE A 54 -1.43 1.09 -11.57
C ILE A 54 -0.71 -0.22 -11.22
N THR A 55 -1.38 -1.32 -11.52
CA THR A 55 -0.79 -2.65 -11.52
C THR A 55 -0.53 -3.10 -12.96
N ILE A 56 0.70 -3.49 -13.25
CA ILE A 56 1.07 -4.05 -14.55
C ILE A 56 1.00 -5.57 -14.42
N LEU A 57 0.14 -6.19 -15.23
CA LEU A 57 0.01 -7.64 -15.33
C LEU A 57 0.63 -8.10 -16.65
N ARG A 58 1.51 -9.09 -16.59
CA ARG A 58 2.10 -9.68 -17.79
C ARG A 58 1.39 -10.98 -18.13
N GLU A 59 0.77 -11.03 -19.30
CA GLU A 59 0.17 -12.25 -19.83
C GLU A 59 1.28 -13.26 -20.16
N ARG A 60 1.21 -14.45 -19.56
CA ARG A 60 2.29 -15.44 -19.64
C ARG A 60 2.53 -15.99 -21.06
N HIS A 61 1.46 -16.19 -21.82
CA HIS A 61 1.52 -16.83 -23.14
C HIS A 61 1.93 -15.87 -24.26
N SER A 62 1.38 -14.65 -24.27
CA SER A 62 1.67 -13.65 -25.30
C SER A 62 2.83 -12.71 -24.92
N GLY A 63 3.18 -12.66 -23.63
CA GLY A 63 4.11 -11.67 -23.08
C GLY A 63 3.53 -10.25 -22.99
N ARG A 64 2.26 -10.03 -23.37
CA ARG A 64 1.64 -8.71 -23.39
C ARG A 64 1.44 -8.16 -21.98
N GLU A 65 1.68 -6.86 -21.82
CA GLU A 65 1.42 -6.16 -20.57
C GLU A 65 0.03 -5.51 -20.56
N HIS A 66 -0.63 -5.60 -19.42
CA HIS A 66 -1.93 -5.02 -19.12
C HIS A 66 -1.79 -4.07 -17.95
N ARG A 67 -2.19 -2.82 -18.15
CA ARG A 67 -2.24 -1.81 -17.09
C ARG A 67 -3.65 -1.82 -16.52
N VAL A 68 -3.80 -2.27 -15.29
CA VAL A 68 -5.08 -2.31 -14.59
C VAL A 68 -5.05 -1.34 -13.41
N ASN A 69 -6.17 -0.69 -13.14
CA ASN A 69 -6.33 0.25 -12.04
C ASN A 69 -7.75 0.15 -11.47
N PHE A 70 -7.96 0.71 -10.28
CA PHE A 70 -9.28 0.86 -9.69
C PHE A 70 -10.14 1.80 -10.55
N ARG A 71 -11.43 1.47 -10.66
CA ARG A 71 -12.41 2.31 -11.36
C ARG A 71 -12.84 3.43 -10.41
N PHE A 72 -12.62 4.67 -10.81
CA PHE A 72 -13.14 5.86 -10.12
C PHE A 72 -14.27 6.48 -10.95
N LEU A 73 -15.32 6.98 -10.29
CA LEU A 73 -16.51 7.49 -10.98
C LEU A 73 -16.32 8.92 -11.48
N ASN A 74 -15.55 9.77 -10.79
CA ASN A 74 -15.22 11.12 -11.24
C ASN A 74 -14.00 11.71 -10.50
N SER A 75 -13.48 12.83 -10.99
CA SER A 75 -12.41 13.62 -10.35
C SER A 75 -12.85 14.29 -9.04
N ILE A 76 -14.15 14.48 -8.83
CA ILE A 76 -14.71 15.05 -7.59
C ILE A 76 -14.46 14.11 -6.39
N GLN A 77 -14.51 12.80 -6.59
CA GLN A 77 -14.14 11.82 -5.56
C GLN A 77 -12.69 11.96 -5.07
N LYS A 78 -11.77 12.54 -5.86
CA LYS A 78 -10.40 12.84 -5.38
C LYS A 78 -10.32 14.08 -4.50
N GLU A 79 -11.19 15.05 -4.72
CA GLU A 79 -11.19 16.32 -3.96
C GLU A 79 -11.77 16.14 -2.55
N PHE A 80 -12.66 15.15 -2.39
CA PHE A 80 -13.36 14.86 -1.13
C PHE A 80 -13.08 13.45 -0.58
N SER A 81 -12.14 12.69 -1.15
CA SER A 81 -11.56 11.54 -0.43
C SER A 81 -10.84 12.11 0.81
N PRO A 82 -11.23 11.69 2.03
CA PRO A 82 -10.66 12.23 3.27
C PRO A 82 -9.17 11.96 3.34
#